data_AF-A0A1I2TL15-F1
#
_entry.id   AF-A0A1I2TL15-F1
#
_cell.length_a   1.000
_cell.length_b   1.000
_cell.length_c   1.000
_cell.angle_alpha   90.00
_cell.angle_beta   90.00
_cell.angle_gamma   90.00
#
_symmetry.space_group_name_H-M   'P 1'
#
loop_
_entity.id
_entity.type
_entity.pdbx_description
1 polymer ?
#
loop_
_entity_poly.entity_id
_entity_poly.type
_entity_poly.pdbx_seq_one_letter_code
_entity_poly.pdbx_strand_id
1 'polypeptide(L)' 'MAKNSPPESIHAPDLAALRGPKITFWSAWKGEKLLGCGALKELDDQHRELKSMRTSLLHLRKMVARNILQHIIDVAR' A
#
# COMPACT_ATOMS: atom_id res chain seq x y z
N MET A 1 -13.11 1.62 7.45
CA MET A 1 -13.35 2.89 6.74
C MET A 1 -14.84 3.08 6.45
N ALA A 2 -15.50 2.18 5.72
CA ALA A 2 -16.95 2.29 5.48
C ALA A 2 -17.84 2.42 6.74
N LYS A 3 -17.42 1.85 7.88
CA LYS A 3 -18.13 2.03 9.18
C LYS A 3 -18.00 3.43 9.79
N ASN A 4 -17.00 4.22 9.38
CA ASN A 4 -16.61 5.47 10.04
C ASN A 4 -16.63 6.67 9.08
N SER A 5 -17.10 6.49 7.84
CA SER A 5 -17.11 7.51 6.80
C SER A 5 -18.47 7.49 6.11
N PRO A 6 -19.03 8.65 5.77
CA PRO A 6 -20.29 8.69 5.04
C PRO A 6 -20.09 8.11 3.62
N PRO A 7 -21.13 7.54 2.99
CA PRO A 7 -21.02 6.85 1.70
C PRO A 7 -20.35 7.69 0.60
N GLU A 8 -20.61 8.99 0.59
CA GLU A 8 -20.06 9.98 -0.35
C GLU A 8 -18.56 10.27 -0.15
N SER A 9 -17.95 9.81 0.94
CA SER A 9 -16.56 10.09 1.31
C SER A 9 -15.77 8.81 1.65
N ILE A 10 -15.88 7.80 0.79
CA ILE A 10 -15.09 6.56 0.87
C ILE A 10 -14.13 6.51 -0.33
N HIS A 11 -12.87 6.85 -0.08
CA HIS A 11 -11.81 6.87 -1.12
C HIS A 11 -10.92 5.62 -1.07
N ALA A 12 -11.45 4.52 -0.53
CA ALA A 12 -10.78 3.23 -0.46
C ALA A 12 -11.26 2.33 -1.62
N PRO A 13 -10.38 1.93 -2.54
CA PRO A 13 -10.75 1.00 -3.62
C PRO A 13 -11.14 -0.37 -3.05
N ASP A 14 -12.10 -1.03 -3.70
CA ASP A 14 -12.42 -2.43 -3.43
C ASP A 14 -11.35 -3.38 -3.98
N LEU A 15 -11.53 -4.69 -3.77
CA LEU A 15 -10.58 -5.70 -4.23
C LEU A 15 -10.42 -5.76 -5.75
N ALA A 16 -11.47 -5.43 -6.52
CA ALA A 16 -11.39 -5.43 -7.97
C ALA A 16 -10.55 -4.23 -8.45
N ALA A 17 -10.81 -3.06 -7.88
CA ALA A 17 -10.04 -1.85 -8.14
C ALA A 17 -8.57 -2.01 -7.75
N LEU A 18 -8.27 -2.72 -6.65
CA LEU A 18 -6.90 -3.04 -6.23
C LEU A 18 -6.15 -3.98 -7.18
N ARG A 19 -6.84 -4.75 -8.01
CA ARG A 19 -6.25 -5.62 -9.05
C ARG A 19 -6.12 -4.93 -10.42
N GLY A 20 -6.42 -3.64 -10.49
CA GLY A 20 -6.31 -2.87 -11.72
C GLY A 20 -4.86 -2.78 -12.22
N PRO A 21 -4.64 -2.64 -13.54
CA PRO A 21 -3.30 -2.65 -14.15
C PRO A 21 -2.43 -1.47 -13.73
N LYS A 22 -3.04 -0.37 -13.23
CA LYS A 22 -2.34 0.83 -12.75
C LYS A 22 -1.89 0.74 -11.28
N ILE A 23 -2.05 -0.41 -10.64
CA ILE A 23 -1.68 -0.60 -9.24
C ILE A 23 -0.60 -1.66 -9.13
N THR A 24 0.53 -1.25 -8.57
CA THR A 24 1.60 -2.17 -8.21
C THR A 24 1.59 -2.39 -6.70
N PHE A 25 1.64 -3.67 -6.29
CA PHE A 25 1.64 -4.08 -4.89
C PHE A 25 2.99 -4.68 -4.52
N TRP A 26 3.45 -4.34 -3.32
CA TRP A 26 4.60 -4.97 -2.69
C TRP A 26 4.23 -5.52 -1.32
N SER A 27 4.85 -6.64 -1.00
CA SER A 27 4.79 -7.28 0.31
C SER A 27 6.20 -7.51 0.82
N ALA A 28 6.45 -7.14 2.07
CA ALA A 28 7.71 -7.40 2.74
C ALA A 28 7.64 -8.73 3.49
N TRP A 29 8.65 -9.57 3.32
CA TRP A 29 8.74 -10.90 3.93
C TRP A 29 10.06 -11.09 4.66
N LYS A 30 10.05 -11.94 5.69
CA LYS A 30 11.26 -12.51 6.30
C LYS A 30 11.11 -14.02 6.39
N GLY A 31 11.75 -14.74 5.47
CA GLY A 31 11.41 -16.14 5.21
C GLY A 31 9.92 -16.23 4.87
N GLU A 32 9.20 -17.14 5.52
CA GLU A 32 7.76 -17.33 5.34
C GLU A 32 6.88 -16.33 6.11
N LYS A 33 7.47 -15.38 6.84
CA LYS A 33 6.72 -14.43 7.68
C LYS A 33 6.42 -13.15 6.90
N LEU A 34 5.14 -12.88 6.67
CA LEU A 34 4.67 -11.61 6.10
C LEU A 34 4.82 -10.48 7.13
N LEU A 35 5.63 -9.48 6.79
CA LEU A 35 5.93 -8.34 7.64
C LEU A 35 4.99 -7.16 7.40
N GLY A 36 4.53 -6.97 6.16
CA GLY A 36 3.69 -5.85 5.78
C GLY A 36 3.53 -5.73 4.27
N CYS A 37 2.78 -4.72 3.83
CA CYS A 37 2.54 -4.42 2.43
C CYS A 37 2.43 -2.91 2.18
N GLY A 38 2.49 -2.55 0.90
CA GLY A 38 2.20 -1.22 0.38
C GLY A 38 1.84 -1.32 -1.11
N ALA A 39 1.14 -0.32 -1.61
CA ALA A 39 0.76 -0.23 -3.02
C ALA A 39 1.00 1.17 -3.55
N LEU A 40 1.27 1.26 -4.85
CA LEU A 40 1.38 2.50 -5.58
C LEU A 40 0.40 2.45 -6.74
N LYS A 41 -0.44 3.48 -6.84
CA LYS A 41 -1.38 3.68 -7.94
C LYS A 41 -0.87 4.79 -8.84
N GLU A 42 -0.71 4.51 -10.12
CA GLU A 42 -0.42 5.55 -11.11
C GLU A 42 -1.68 6.36 -11.41
N LEU A 43 -1.59 7.68 -11.27
CA LEU A 43 -2.67 8.61 -11.60
C LEU A 43 -2.44 9.17 -13.01
N ASP A 44 -1.22 9.67 -13.25
CA ASP A 44 -0.71 10.16 -14.53
C ASP A 44 0.82 9.95 -14.61
N ASP A 45 1.46 10.47 -15.66
CA ASP A 45 2.89 10.28 -15.93
C ASP A 45 3.82 10.90 -14.88
N GLN A 46 3.32 11.85 -14.07
CA GLN A 46 4.09 12.59 -13.07
C GLN A 46 3.60 12.32 -11.64
N HIS A 47 2.36 11.85 -11.46
CA HIS A 47 1.73 11.66 -10.16
C HIS A 47 1.35 10.21 -9.90
N ARG A 48 1.72 9.76 -8.71
CA ARG A 48 1.38 8.45 -8.19
C ARG A 48 0.91 8.57 -6.75
N GLU A 49 -0.07 7.76 -6.38
CA GLU A 49 -0.67 7.74 -5.05
C GLU A 49 -0.21 6.51 -4.26
N LEU A 50 0.32 6.75 -3.06
CA LEU A 50 0.66 5.70 -2.10
C LEU A 50 -0.62 5.19 -1.41
N LYS A 51 -0.87 3.88 -1.47
CA LYS A 51 -2.07 3.25 -0.92
C LYS A 51 -1.76 1.97 -0.15
N SER A 52 -2.76 1.50 0.59
CA SER A 52 -2.83 0.14 1.16
C SER A 52 -1.58 -0.27 1.96
N MET A 53 -0.95 0.69 2.65
CA MET A 53 0.23 0.41 3.47
C MET A 53 -0.16 -0.11 4.86
N ARG A 54 0.42 -1.24 5.23
CA ARG A 54 0.21 -1.84 6.55
C ARG A 54 1.44 -2.60 7.00
N THR A 55 1.82 -2.42 8.26
CA THR A 55 2.77 -3.32 8.95
C THR A 55 1.98 -4.33 9.77
N SER A 56 2.40 -5.60 9.73
CA SER A 56 1.86 -6.66 10.57
C SER A 56 2.04 -6.29 12.05
N LEU A 57 1.00 -6.52 12.86
CA LEU A 57 1.01 -6.20 14.28
C LEU A 57 2.13 -6.92 15.05
N LEU A 58 2.53 -8.11 14.58
CA LEU A 58 3.63 -8.92 15.14
C LEU A 58 5.03 -8.34 14.82
N HIS A 59 5.09 -7.35 13.93
CA HIS A 59 6.34 -6.80 13.38
C HIS A 59 6.42 -5.27 13.49
N LEU A 60 5.63 -4.67 14.40
CA LEU A 60 5.74 -3.24 14.73
C LEU A 60 7.12 -2.89 15.30
N ARG A 61 7.51 -1.61 15.17
CA ARG A 61 8.79 -1.06 15.65
C ARG A 61 10.04 -1.73 15.05
N LYS A 62 9.91 -2.37 13.89
CA LYS A 62 11.01 -3.00 13.12
C LYS A 62 11.28 -2.32 11.79
N MET A 63 10.84 -1.06 11.65
CA MET A 63 11.03 -0.23 10.44
C MET A 63 10.46 -0.81 9.14
N VAL A 64 9.53 -1.78 9.21
CA VAL A 64 8.93 -2.42 8.02
C VAL A 64 8.27 -1.40 7.09
N ALA A 65 7.43 -0.50 7.62
CA ALA A 65 6.79 0.54 6.83
C ALA A 65 7.80 1.48 6.14
N ARG A 66 8.89 1.83 6.84
CA ARG A 66 9.97 2.65 6.25
C ARG A 66 10.60 1.93 5.07
N ASN A 67 10.94 0.65 5.22
CA ASN A 67 11.62 -0.10 4.17
C ASN A 67 10.72 -0.29 2.94
N ILE A 68 9.42 -0.56 3.15
CA ILE A 68 8.43 -0.62 2.06
C ILE A 68 8.32 0.74 1.37
N LEU A 69 8.18 1.83 2.13
CA LEU A 69 8.07 3.17 1.56
C LEU A 69 9.31 3.56 0.75
N GLN A 70 10.50 3.27 1.28
CA GLN A 70 11.75 3.56 0.58
C GLN A 70 11.81 2.81 -0.76
N HIS A 71 11.49 1.52 -0.75
CA HIS A 71 11.40 0.72 -1.97
C HIS A 71 10.41 1.31 -2.99
N ILE A 72 9.22 1.74 -2.53
CA ILE A 72 8.22 2.35 -3.42
C ILE A 72 8.74 3.67 -4.01
N ILE A 73 9.39 4.52 -3.21
CA ILE A 73 9.99 5.78 -3.68
C ILE A 73 11.07 5.49 -4.71
N ASP A 74 11.92 4.48 -4.48
CA ASP A 74 13.00 4.15 -5.39
C ASP A 74 12.50 3.59 -6.73
N VAL A 75 11.40 2.83 -6.73
CA VAL A 75 10.72 2.38 -7.97
C VAL A 75 9.98 3.51 -8.68
N ALA A 76 9.53 4.53 -7.94
CA ALA A 76 8.80 5.66 -8.49
C ALA A 76 9.71 6.77 -9.05
N ARG A 77 11.03 6.68 -8.88
CA ARG A 77 12.00 7.55 -9.55
C ARG A 77 12.17 7.13 -11.00
#